data_AF-A0A3G6IUI1-F1
#
_entry.id   AF-A0A3G6IUI1-F1
#
_cell.length_a   1.000
_cell.length_b   1.000
_cell.length_c   1.000
_cell.angle_alpha   90.00
_cell.angle_beta   90.00
_cell.angle_gamma   90.00
#
_symmetry.space_group_name_H-M   'P 1'
#
loop_
_entity.id
_entity.type
_entity.pdbx_description
1 polymer ?
#
loop_
_entity_poly.entity_id
_entity_poly.type
_entity_poly.pdbx_seq_one_letter_code
_entity_poly.pdbx_strand_id
1 'polypeptide(L)'
;MGTLPLETKTVTFDIYLSLGLKESDKENPEIPRVLWLLSSLLERSVQKNDMLLKNSQIKDVLTIFHGSRAPSLGIQQYLERIFKYSCCSPSCFVLAHIYLERFIQQKKVHLTSLNVHRLVITSVMVAAKFIDDS
;
A
#
# COMPACT_ATOMS: atom_id res chain seq x y z
N MET A 1 -38.76 3.46 16.93
CA MET A 1 -37.62 3.67 17.85
C MET A 1 -36.46 2.82 17.36
N GLY A 2 -35.39 3.43 16.85
CA GLY A 2 -34.23 2.73 16.32
C GLY A 2 -32.97 3.15 17.08
N THR A 3 -32.35 2.20 17.77
CA THR A 3 -31.07 2.35 18.47
C THR A 3 -30.16 1.18 18.09
N LEU A 4 -29.50 1.27 16.94
CA LEU A 4 -28.37 0.43 16.52
C LEU A 4 -27.13 1.17 15.95
N PRO A 5 -26.91 2.50 16.08
CA PRO A 5 -25.73 3.15 15.49
C PRO A 5 -24.49 3.21 16.40
N LEU A 6 -24.53 2.67 17.62
CA LEU A 6 -23.43 2.85 18.60
C LEU A 6 -22.39 1.71 18.55
N GLU A 7 -22.82 0.45 18.50
CA GLU A 7 -21.90 -0.70 18.51
C GLU A 7 -21.01 -0.77 17.26
N THR A 8 -21.57 -0.47 16.08
CA THR A 8 -20.81 -0.47 14.81
C THR A 8 -19.75 0.64 14.76
N LYS A 9 -20.02 1.79 15.41
CA LYS A 9 -19.05 2.88 15.53
C LYS A 9 -17.89 2.49 16.44
N THR A 10 -18.17 1.85 17.57
CA THR A 10 -17.14 1.39 18.52
C THR A 10 -16.21 0.35 17.88
N VAL A 11 -16.78 -0.68 17.23
CA VAL A 11 -15.99 -1.72 16.55
C VAL A 11 -15.11 -1.14 15.43
N THR A 12 -15.65 -0.20 14.64
CA THR A 12 -14.89 0.44 13.55
C THR A 12 -13.73 1.28 14.11
N PHE A 13 -13.97 1.99 15.21
CA PHE A 13 -12.97 2.79 15.90
C PHE A 13 -11.85 1.91 16.50
N ASP A 14 -12.22 0.77 17.10
CA ASP A 14 -11.26 -0.20 17.64
C ASP A 14 -10.37 -0.80 16.55
N ILE A 15 -10.93 -1.11 15.38
CA ILE A 15 -10.16 -1.57 14.21
C ILE A 15 -9.21 -0.48 13.74
N TYR A 16 -9.68 0.77 13.64
CA TYR A 16 -8.89 1.91 13.21
C TYR A 16 -7.67 2.13 14.11
N LEU A 17 -7.87 2.07 15.43
CA LEU A 17 -6.79 2.15 16.43
C LEU A 17 -5.86 0.94 16.34
N SER A 18 -6.41 -0.28 16.23
CA SER A 18 -5.64 -1.53 16.16
C SER A 18 -4.74 -1.62 14.91
N LEU A 19 -5.14 -0.96 13.82
CA LEU A 19 -4.35 -0.85 12.60
C LEU A 19 -3.29 0.27 12.66
N GLY A 20 -3.30 1.09 13.70
CA GLY A 20 -2.41 2.23 13.85
C GLY A 20 -2.75 3.39 12.91
N LEU A 21 -4.02 3.57 12.56
CA LEU A 21 -4.44 4.63 11.62
C LEU A 21 -4.65 6.01 12.28
N LYS A 22 -4.42 6.12 13.58
CA LYS A 22 -4.50 7.40 14.30
C LYS A 22 -3.38 8.34 13.86
N GLU A 23 -3.68 9.63 13.71
CA GLU A 23 -2.66 10.66 13.54
C GLU A 23 -1.77 10.72 14.79
N SER A 24 -0.47 10.48 14.63
CA SER A 24 0.51 10.58 15.71
C SER A 24 1.13 11.98 15.76
N ASP A 25 1.55 12.40 16.95
CA ASP A 25 2.36 13.61 17.08
C ASP A 25 3.65 13.48 16.25
N LYS A 26 3.98 14.56 15.54
CA LYS A 26 4.96 14.57 14.43
C LYS A 26 6.41 14.31 14.84
N GLU A 27 6.71 14.24 16.14
CA GLU A 27 8.08 14.22 16.67
C GLU A 27 8.71 12.82 16.70
N ASN A 28 7.93 11.74 16.71
CA ASN A 28 8.44 10.38 16.56
C ASN A 28 7.35 9.41 16.03
N PRO A 29 7.15 9.31 14.71
CA PRO A 29 6.08 8.51 14.16
C PRO A 29 6.39 7.02 14.34
N GLU A 30 5.68 6.37 15.27
CA GLU A 30 5.67 4.91 15.37
C GLU A 30 5.13 4.30 14.07
N ILE A 31 5.76 3.22 13.61
CA ILE A 31 5.37 2.58 12.35
C ILE A 31 3.97 1.96 12.51
N PRO A 32 2.96 2.38 11.72
CA PRO A 32 1.62 1.84 11.81
C PRO A 32 1.58 0.35 11.49
N ARG A 33 0.79 -0.41 12.24
CA ARG A 33 0.62 -1.86 12.01
C ARG A 33 0.11 -2.16 10.60
N VAL A 34 -0.74 -1.29 10.06
CA VAL A 34 -1.24 -1.40 8.67
C VAL A 34 -0.10 -1.44 7.65
N LEU A 35 1.00 -0.73 7.89
CA LEU A 35 2.11 -0.67 6.96
C LEU A 35 2.79 -2.04 6.80
N TRP A 36 2.96 -2.76 7.91
CA TRP A 36 3.49 -4.12 7.93
C TRP A 36 2.54 -5.13 7.28
N LEU A 37 1.23 -4.98 7.49
CA LEU A 37 0.24 -5.82 6.84
C LEU A 37 0.27 -5.63 5.32
N LEU A 38 0.29 -4.37 4.86
CA LEU A 38 0.36 -4.04 3.45
C LEU A 38 1.67 -4.49 2.81
N SER A 39 2.81 -4.34 3.49
CA SER A 39 4.09 -4.84 2.98
C SER A 39 4.05 -6.35 2.79
N SER A 40 3.54 -7.09 3.78
CA SER A 40 3.41 -8.55 3.71
C SER A 40 2.51 -9.00 2.55
N LEU A 41 1.38 -8.31 2.34
CA LEU A 41 0.46 -8.60 1.24
C LEU A 41 1.10 -8.34 -0.13
N LEU A 42 1.77 -7.20 -0.29
CA LEU A 42 2.48 -6.83 -1.52
C LEU A 42 3.61 -7.81 -1.84
N GLU A 43 4.43 -8.18 -0.84
CA GLU A 43 5.51 -9.15 -1.00
C GLU A 43 4.99 -10.52 -1.45
N ARG A 44 3.92 -11.02 -0.81
CA ARG A 44 3.28 -12.29 -1.21
C ARG A 44 2.72 -12.24 -2.63
N SER A 45 2.08 -11.13 -3.00
CA SER A 45 1.53 -10.92 -4.34
C SER A 45 2.64 -10.91 -5.40
N VAL A 46 3.71 -10.13 -5.16
CA VAL A 46 4.89 -10.07 -6.04
C VAL A 46 5.55 -11.43 -6.19
N GLN A 47 5.80 -12.15 -5.10
CA GLN A 47 6.42 -13.48 -5.16
C GLN A 47 5.60 -14.45 -5.99
N LYS A 48 4.28 -14.50 -5.78
CA LYS A 48 3.38 -15.36 -6.53
C LYS A 48 3.38 -15.00 -8.03
N ASN A 49 3.30 -13.72 -8.36
CA ASN A 49 3.27 -13.27 -9.74
C ASN A 49 4.61 -13.49 -10.45
N ASP A 50 5.75 -13.22 -9.80
CA ASP A 50 7.07 -13.48 -10.34
C ASP A 50 7.27 -14.99 -10.63
N MET A 51 6.78 -15.88 -9.75
CA MET A 51 6.78 -17.32 -9.98
C MET A 51 5.89 -17.71 -11.18
N LEU A 52 4.68 -17.16 -11.26
CA LEU A 52 3.74 -17.45 -12.35
C LEU A 52 4.30 -17.02 -13.71
N LEU A 53 4.89 -15.82 -13.80
CA LEU A 53 5.47 -15.31 -15.04
C LEU A 53 6.68 -16.12 -15.49
N LYS A 54 7.53 -16.56 -14.55
CA LYS A 54 8.66 -17.45 -14.84
C LYS A 54 8.22 -18.81 -15.37
N ASN A 55 7.20 -19.40 -14.75
CA ASN A 55 6.76 -20.77 -15.06
C ASN A 55 5.88 -20.86 -16.31
N SER A 56 5.06 -19.84 -16.57
CA SER A 56 3.98 -19.93 -17.57
C SER A 56 4.36 -19.40 -18.96
N GLN A 57 5.58 -18.87 -19.14
CA GLN A 57 6.01 -18.11 -20.34
C GLN A 57 5.04 -16.99 -20.75
N ILE A 58 4.17 -16.54 -19.84
CA ILE A 58 3.23 -15.45 -20.08
C ILE A 58 4.04 -14.15 -20.15
N LYS A 59 3.89 -13.41 -21.26
CA LYS A 59 4.49 -12.09 -21.39
C LYS A 59 3.69 -11.09 -20.57
N ASP A 60 4.35 -10.44 -19.63
CA ASP A 60 3.75 -9.34 -18.88
C ASP A 60 3.61 -8.09 -19.77
N VAL A 61 2.60 -7.28 -19.49
CA VAL A 61 2.39 -6.02 -20.20
C VAL A 61 3.34 -4.97 -19.62
N LEU A 62 4.33 -4.57 -20.41
CA LEU A 62 5.28 -3.54 -19.99
C LEU A 62 4.58 -2.18 -19.81
N THR A 63 4.87 -1.55 -18.69
CA THR A 63 4.36 -0.22 -18.33
C THR A 63 5.51 0.70 -17.97
N ILE A 64 5.24 2.00 -17.89
CA ILE A 64 6.20 3.02 -17.41
C ILE A 64 6.68 2.77 -15.96
N PHE A 65 5.97 1.92 -15.22
CA PHE A 65 6.31 1.56 -13.85
C PHE A 65 7.32 0.42 -13.76
N HIS A 66 7.69 -0.23 -14.87
CA HIS A 66 8.72 -1.26 -14.87
C HIS A 66 10.12 -0.65 -14.85
N GLY A 67 10.92 -1.05 -13.87
CA GLY A 67 12.36 -0.81 -13.85
C GLY A 67 13.10 -1.84 -14.70
N SER A 68 14.32 -1.49 -15.12
CA SER A 68 15.24 -2.43 -15.78
C SER A 68 15.75 -3.52 -14.84
N ARG A 69 15.75 -3.26 -13.53
CA ARG A 69 16.16 -4.19 -12.46
C ARG A 69 15.34 -3.94 -11.20
N ALA A 70 15.04 -5.02 -10.48
CA ALA A 70 14.41 -4.94 -9.17
C ALA A 70 15.32 -4.20 -8.16
N PRO A 71 14.78 -3.27 -7.36
CA PRO A 71 15.53 -2.62 -6.29
C PRO A 71 16.05 -3.64 -5.26
N SER A 72 17.23 -3.38 -4.68
CA SER A 72 17.77 -4.18 -3.57
C SER A 72 17.08 -3.93 -2.23
N LEU A 73 16.37 -2.80 -2.11
CA LEU A 73 15.62 -2.41 -0.94
C LEU A 73 14.29 -3.18 -0.89
N GLY A 74 14.01 -3.87 0.22
CA GLY A 74 12.76 -4.62 0.41
C GLY A 74 11.51 -3.73 0.39
N ILE A 75 10.34 -4.33 0.12
CA ILE A 75 9.07 -3.58 0.04
C ILE A 75 8.71 -2.98 1.41
N GLN A 76 8.85 -3.76 2.49
CA GLN A 76 8.63 -3.25 3.85
C GLN A 76 9.52 -2.03 4.15
N GLN A 77 10.84 -2.16 3.98
CA GLN A 77 11.79 -1.07 4.22
C GLN A 77 11.50 0.16 3.36
N TYR A 78 11.02 -0.06 2.13
CA TYR A 78 10.63 1.02 1.24
C TYR A 78 9.39 1.76 1.75
N LEU A 79 8.35 1.03 2.16
CA LEU A 79 7.14 1.61 2.75
C LEU A 79 7.43 2.39 4.03
N GLU A 80 8.27 1.85 4.92
CA GLU A 80 8.70 2.53 6.16
C GLU A 80 9.41 3.85 5.86
N ARG A 81 10.26 3.88 4.82
CA ARG A 81 10.91 5.13 4.39
C ARG A 81 9.92 6.12 3.82
N ILE A 82 8.96 5.68 3.01
CA ILE A 82 7.92 6.57 2.50
C ILE A 82 7.16 7.17 3.68
N PHE A 83 6.70 6.34 4.62
CA PHE A 83 5.99 6.82 5.81
C PHE A 83 6.81 7.84 6.61
N LYS A 84 8.09 7.53 6.87
CA LYS A 84 8.99 8.42 7.62
C LYS A 84 9.22 9.77 6.95
N TYR A 85 9.25 9.85 5.63
CA TYR A 85 9.67 11.06 4.91
C TYR A 85 8.56 11.80 4.16
N SER A 86 7.36 11.23 4.01
CA SER A 86 6.26 11.83 3.23
C SER A 86 5.34 12.75 4.04
N CYS A 87 5.43 12.72 5.38
CA CYS A 87 4.53 13.42 6.29
C CYS A 87 3.03 13.14 6.06
N CYS A 88 2.69 12.06 5.33
CA CYS A 88 1.31 11.71 5.03
C CYS A 88 0.68 10.85 6.13
N SER A 89 -0.64 10.91 6.25
CA SER A 89 -1.39 10.12 7.23
C SER A 89 -1.26 8.62 6.92
N PRO A 90 -1.27 7.74 7.96
CA PRO A 90 -1.28 6.29 7.75
C PRO A 90 -2.41 5.80 6.83
N SER A 91 -3.53 6.53 6.79
CA SER A 91 -4.69 6.23 5.95
C SER A 91 -4.34 6.28 4.45
N CYS A 92 -3.38 7.10 4.05
CA CYS A 92 -2.91 7.21 2.66
C CYS A 92 -2.34 5.89 2.13
N PHE A 93 -1.76 5.05 2.99
CA PHE A 93 -1.24 3.74 2.58
C PHE A 93 -2.34 2.73 2.28
N VAL A 94 -3.46 2.80 3.02
CA VAL A 94 -4.65 1.98 2.74
C VAL A 94 -5.25 2.38 1.40
N LEU A 95 -5.42 3.68 1.18
CA LEU A 95 -5.94 4.19 -0.09
C LEU A 95 -5.01 3.87 -1.27
N ALA A 96 -3.69 4.01 -1.07
CA ALA A 96 -2.70 3.66 -2.07
C ALA A 96 -2.78 2.19 -2.49
N HIS A 97 -2.98 1.27 -1.54
CA HIS A 97 -3.18 -0.14 -1.86
C HIS A 97 -4.46 -0.36 -2.71
N ILE A 98 -5.55 0.35 -2.41
CA ILE A 98 -6.78 0.29 -3.22
C ILE A 98 -6.53 0.81 -4.64
N TYR A 99 -5.78 1.90 -4.79
CA TYR A 99 -5.43 2.44 -6.11
C TYR A 99 -4.55 1.49 -6.91
N LEU A 100 -3.58 0.87 -6.25
CA LEU A 100 -2.71 -0.13 -6.86
C LEU A 100 -3.49 -1.34 -7.37
N GLU A 101 -4.39 -1.90 -6.56
CA GLU A 101 -5.25 -3.03 -6.96
C GLU A 101 -6.18 -2.67 -8.13
N ARG A 102 -6.80 -1.48 -8.09
CA ARG A 102 -7.63 -0.98 -9.19
C ARG A 102 -6.83 -0.84 -10.49
N PHE A 103 -5.62 -0.31 -10.41
CA PHE A 103 -4.76 -0.15 -11.58
C PHE A 103 -4.39 -1.51 -12.19
N ILE A 104 -4.00 -2.48 -11.36
CA ILE A 104 -3.69 -3.87 -11.76
C ILE A 104 -4.88 -4.49 -12.50
N GLN A 105 -6.07 -4.42 -11.91
CA GLN A 105 -7.28 -5.00 -12.49
C GLN A 105 -7.67 -4.35 -13.81
N GLN A 106 -7.63 -3.01 -13.88
CA GLN A 106 -8.05 -2.28 -15.09
C GLN A 106 -7.06 -2.42 -16.25
N LYS A 107 -5.75 -2.43 -15.95
CA LYS A 107 -4.71 -2.54 -16.97
C LYS A 107 -4.33 -3.98 -17.29
N LYS A 108 -4.83 -4.96 -16.51
CA LYS A 108 -4.48 -6.39 -16.62
C LYS A 108 -2.96 -6.62 -16.58
N VAL A 109 -2.28 -5.84 -15.74
CA VAL A 109 -0.83 -5.92 -15.51
C VAL A 109 -0.58 -6.75 -14.25
N HIS A 110 0.55 -7.43 -14.17
CA HIS A 110 0.91 -8.17 -12.96
C HIS A 110 1.75 -7.29 -12.04
N LEU A 111 1.53 -7.41 -10.73
CA LEU A 111 2.42 -6.77 -9.75
C LEU A 111 3.68 -7.62 -9.63
N THR A 112 4.85 -7.06 -9.95
CA THR A 112 6.12 -7.79 -10.00
C THR A 112 7.21 -7.05 -9.25
N SER A 113 8.34 -7.72 -9.03
CA SER A 113 9.53 -7.11 -8.41
C SER A 113 10.11 -5.96 -9.23
N LEU A 114 9.75 -5.85 -10.51
CA LEU A 114 10.21 -4.78 -11.40
C LEU A 114 9.35 -3.51 -11.31
N ASN A 115 8.09 -3.61 -10.85
CA ASN A 115 7.15 -2.49 -10.89
C ASN A 115 6.58 -2.07 -9.53
N VAL A 116 6.62 -2.94 -8.52
CA VAL A 116 5.98 -2.70 -7.23
C VAL A 116 6.43 -1.42 -6.54
N HIS A 117 7.74 -1.13 -6.47
CA HIS A 117 8.24 0.09 -5.81
C HIS A 117 7.70 1.36 -6.49
N ARG A 118 7.75 1.42 -7.82
CA ARG A 118 7.29 2.59 -8.58
C ARG A 118 5.78 2.77 -8.49
N LEU A 119 5.02 1.67 -8.51
CA LEU A 119 3.57 1.70 -8.34
C LEU A 119 3.17 2.16 -6.92
N VAL A 120 3.84 1.65 -5.89
CA VAL A 120 3.57 1.98 -4.49
C VAL A 120 3.76 3.48 -4.24
N ILE A 121 4.92 4.06 -4.58
CA ILE A 121 5.15 5.49 -4.33
C ILE A 121 4.18 6.37 -5.12
N THR A 122 3.91 6.01 -6.38
CA THR A 122 2.94 6.75 -7.21
C THR A 122 1.55 6.72 -6.56
N SER A 123 1.13 5.55 -6.09
CA SER A 123 -0.20 5.39 -5.47
C SER A 123 -0.29 6.14 -4.15
N VAL A 124 0.77 6.14 -3.32
CA VAL A 124 0.84 6.93 -2.07
C VAL A 124 0.81 8.42 -2.36
N MET A 125 1.58 8.91 -3.34
CA MET A 125 1.56 10.32 -3.72
C MET A 125 0.18 10.78 -4.17
N VAL A 126 -0.52 9.97 -4.96
CA VAL A 126 -1.89 10.26 -5.38
C VAL A 126 -2.82 10.27 -4.16
N ALA A 127 -2.76 9.25 -3.30
CA ALA A 127 -3.58 9.17 -2.09
C ALA A 127 -3.38 10.38 -1.16
N ALA A 128 -2.13 10.73 -0.87
CA ALA A 128 -1.78 11.88 -0.03
C ALA A 128 -2.34 13.18 -0.61
N LYS A 129 -2.21 13.40 -1.92
CA LYS A 129 -2.77 14.59 -2.59
C LYS A 129 -4.29 14.71 -2.45
N PHE A 130 -5.00 13.59 -2.31
CA PHE A 130 -6.46 13.58 -2.24
C PHE A 130 -7.02 13.62 -0.81
N ILE A 131 -6.32 13.01 0.15
CA ILE A 131 -6.82 12.84 1.52
C ILE A 131 -6.16 13.80 2.50
N ASP A 132 -4.87 14.09 2.34
CA ASP A 132 -4.15 14.93 3.30
C ASP A 132 -4.17 16.39 2.83
N ASP A 133 -4.76 17.28 3.63
CA ASP A 133 -4.86 18.73 3.39
C ASP A 133 -3.55 19.50 3.66
N SER A 134 -2.39 18.84 3.53
CA SER A 134 -1.08 19.44 3.83
C SER A 134 -0.78 20.68 2.98
#